data_AF-A0A538ISW9-F1
#
_entry.id   AF-A0A538ISW9-F1
#
_cell.length_a   1.000
_cell.length_b   1.000
_cell.length_c   1.000
_cell.angle_alpha   90.00
_cell.angle_beta   90.00
_cell.angle_gamma   90.00
#
_symmetry.space_group_name_H-M   'P 1'
#
loop_
_entity.id
_entity.type
_entity.pdbx_description
1 polymer ?
#
loop_
_entity_poly.entity_id
_entity_poly.type
_entity_poly.pdbx_seq_one_letter_code
_entity_poly.pdbx_strand_id
1 'polypeptide(L)'
;VSMLDVEQPPRLLFVVPNLVKAIRDLRVDSDSFLRWIVLHEVTHVFQFSGVSWLREHMSGLLRDYLRTVEVRFERGGAGGLPSLPDPIKVVQEFREGGLIALVQTREQRRLLERIQSAMAVIEGYSEHVMDAVGERVLPAYTGLRDSMDRRRRSRSYPERVLQRLLGLDLKMRQYEDGKAFCDRVVERSGIAALNRVWETPEALPTAAELEDPAAWIERTGSRPEPAAA
;
A
#
# COMPACT_ATOMS: atom_id res chain seq x y z
N VAL A 1 9.43 -4.08 -7.27
CA VAL A 1 8.61 -4.59 -8.39
C VAL A 1 8.06 -3.40 -9.17
N SER A 2 8.33 -3.28 -10.48
CA SER A 2 7.71 -2.20 -11.29
C SER A 2 6.24 -2.53 -11.52
N MET A 3 5.33 -1.63 -11.13
CA MET A 3 3.89 -1.77 -11.39
C MET A 3 3.50 -1.28 -12.79
N LEU A 4 4.42 -0.72 -13.57
CA LEU A 4 4.13 -0.14 -14.89
C LEU A 4 4.72 -0.96 -16.05
N ASP A 5 5.74 -1.77 -15.77
CA ASP A 5 6.44 -2.57 -16.78
C ASP A 5 6.34 -4.06 -16.41
N VAL A 6 5.32 -4.71 -16.95
CA VAL A 6 4.93 -6.11 -16.64
C VAL A 6 5.90 -7.12 -17.28
N GLU A 7 6.71 -6.72 -18.26
CA GLU A 7 7.58 -7.61 -19.04
C GLU A 7 8.97 -7.79 -18.40
N GLN A 8 9.41 -6.84 -17.58
CA GLN A 8 10.69 -6.97 -16.85
C GLN A 8 10.59 -8.04 -15.74
N PRO A 9 11.58 -8.94 -15.60
CA PRO A 9 11.66 -9.85 -14.47
C PRO A 9 11.82 -9.07 -13.16
N PRO A 10 11.24 -9.54 -12.04
CA PRO A 10 11.32 -8.84 -10.77
C PRO A 10 12.78 -8.73 -10.32
N ARG A 11 13.20 -7.50 -9.98
CA ARG A 11 14.51 -7.21 -9.39
C ARG A 11 14.32 -6.50 -8.05
N LEU A 12 15.19 -6.82 -7.10
CA LEU A 12 15.32 -6.09 -5.84
C LEU A 12 16.40 -5.03 -5.98
N LEU A 13 16.04 -3.79 -5.68
CA LEU A 13 16.94 -2.64 -5.72
C LEU A 13 16.89 -1.95 -4.37
N PHE A 14 18.05 -1.81 -3.73
CA PHE A 14 18.18 -1.14 -2.44
C PHE A 14 18.85 0.22 -2.64
N VAL A 15 18.18 1.28 -2.21
CA VAL A 15 18.73 2.64 -2.22
C VAL A 15 19.53 2.84 -0.93
N VAL A 16 20.81 2.49 -0.96
CA VAL A 16 21.70 2.48 0.23
C VAL A 16 21.65 3.78 1.05
N PRO A 17 21.68 4.99 0.46
CA PRO A 17 21.58 6.22 1.26
C PRO A 17 20.31 6.33 2.11
N ASN A 18 19.18 5.83 1.60
CA ASN A 18 17.91 5.82 2.33
C ASN A 18 17.94 4.81 3.47
N LEU A 19 18.55 3.64 3.27
CA LEU A 19 18.71 2.62 4.32
C LEU A 19 19.60 3.12 5.45
N VAL A 20 20.74 3.74 5.13
CA VAL A 20 21.65 4.34 6.13
C VAL A 20 20.94 5.42 6.95
N LYS A 21 20.13 6.26 6.30
CA LYS A 21 19.29 7.25 7.00
C LYS A 21 18.28 6.57 7.91
N ALA A 22 17.57 5.55 7.43
CA ALA A 22 16.56 4.83 8.20
C ALA A 22 17.14 4.14 9.45
N ILE A 23 18.27 3.44 9.32
CA ILE A 23 18.98 2.79 10.43
C ILE A 23 19.32 3.80 11.54
N ARG A 24 19.89 4.94 11.15
CA ARG A 24 20.24 6.04 12.06
C ARG A 24 19.02 6.63 12.76
N ASP A 25 17.98 6.90 11.98
CA ASP A 25 16.75 7.53 12.46
C ASP A 25 15.97 6.60 13.40
N LEU A 26 15.98 5.30 13.13
CA LEU A 26 15.33 4.27 13.95
C LEU A 26 16.18 3.85 15.16
N ARG A 27 17.48 4.15 15.14
CA ARG A 27 18.45 3.73 16.17
C ARG A 27 18.44 2.21 16.38
N VAL A 28 18.44 1.47 15.27
CA VAL A 28 18.41 0.01 15.24
C VAL A 28 19.76 -0.55 14.81
N ASP A 29 20.00 -1.82 15.11
CA ASP A 29 21.15 -2.55 14.57
C ASP A 29 21.05 -2.63 13.03
N SER A 30 22.15 -2.29 12.36
CA SER A 30 22.23 -2.28 10.90
C SER A 30 22.00 -3.66 10.28
N ASP A 31 22.61 -4.72 10.81
CA ASP A 31 22.48 -6.08 10.27
C ASP A 31 21.06 -6.60 10.46
N SER A 32 20.49 -6.42 11.65
CA SER A 32 19.09 -6.80 11.91
C SER A 32 18.11 -6.06 11.00
N PHE A 33 18.30 -4.75 10.81
CA PHE A 33 17.47 -3.96 9.91
C PHE A 33 17.63 -4.39 8.45
N LEU A 34 18.85 -4.65 7.99
CA LEU A 34 19.12 -5.08 6.61
C LEU A 34 18.51 -6.45 6.32
N ARG A 35 18.61 -7.41 7.25
CA ARG A 35 17.95 -8.71 7.09
C ARG A 35 16.43 -8.59 7.09
N TRP A 36 15.90 -7.74 7.96
CA TRP A 36 14.46 -7.46 8.00
C TRP A 36 13.94 -6.86 6.69
N ILE A 37 14.59 -5.81 6.17
CA ILE A 37 14.13 -5.18 4.92
C ILE A 37 14.30 -6.14 3.74
N VAL A 38 15.37 -6.94 3.69
CA VAL A 38 15.51 -7.96 2.64
C VAL A 38 14.38 -8.99 2.71
N LEU A 39 14.05 -9.49 3.90
CA LEU A 39 12.95 -10.45 4.06
C LEU A 39 11.59 -9.82 3.67
N HIS A 40 11.38 -8.56 4.05
CA HIS A 40 10.19 -7.80 3.66
C HIS A 40 10.07 -7.67 2.13
N GLU A 41 11.14 -7.25 1.47
CA GLU A 41 11.17 -7.11 0.01
C GLU A 41 11.03 -8.45 -0.73
N VAL A 42 11.61 -9.53 -0.21
CA VAL A 42 11.44 -10.88 -0.77
C VAL A 42 10.00 -11.37 -0.62
N THR A 43 9.32 -11.03 0.48
CA THR A 43 7.90 -11.35 0.69
C THR A 43 7.05 -10.70 -0.40
N HIS A 44 7.28 -9.42 -0.69
CA HIS A 44 6.62 -8.73 -1.81
C HIS A 44 6.94 -9.37 -3.16
N VAL A 45 8.20 -9.73 -3.41
CA VAL A 45 8.56 -10.45 -4.66
C VAL A 45 7.79 -11.76 -4.78
N PHE A 46 7.70 -12.54 -3.70
CA PHE A 46 6.96 -13.79 -3.70
C PHE A 46 5.47 -13.57 -3.97
N GLN A 47 4.87 -12.56 -3.33
CA GLN A 47 3.46 -12.21 -3.52
C GLN A 47 3.16 -11.77 -4.95
N PHE A 48 3.93 -10.82 -5.50
CA PHE A 48 3.74 -10.32 -6.87
C PHE A 48 4.13 -11.32 -7.95
N SER A 49 4.97 -12.32 -7.65
CA SER A 49 5.34 -13.38 -8.60
C SER A 49 4.45 -14.62 -8.48
N GLY A 50 3.91 -14.88 -7.29
CA GLY A 50 3.07 -16.04 -7.00
C GLY A 50 1.59 -15.82 -7.31
N VAL A 51 1.11 -14.56 -7.30
CA VAL A 51 -0.26 -14.20 -7.65
C VAL A 51 -0.31 -13.64 -9.07
N SER A 52 -0.71 -14.49 -10.03
CA SER A 52 -0.62 -14.20 -11.46
C SER A 52 -1.40 -12.95 -11.91
N TRP A 53 -2.53 -12.65 -11.27
CA TRP A 53 -3.38 -11.52 -11.61
C TRP A 53 -2.98 -10.21 -10.93
N LEU A 54 -2.19 -10.25 -9.85
CA LEU A 54 -1.99 -9.10 -8.96
C LEU A 54 -1.31 -7.93 -9.67
N ARG A 55 -0.26 -8.23 -10.45
CA ARG A 55 0.50 -7.21 -11.18
C ARG A 55 -0.39 -6.50 -12.20
N GLU A 56 -1.10 -7.26 -13.03
CA GLU A 56 -1.98 -6.71 -14.06
C GLU A 56 -3.14 -5.91 -13.45
N HIS A 57 -3.75 -6.41 -12.37
CA HIS A 57 -4.83 -5.74 -11.67
C HIS A 57 -4.40 -4.37 -11.12
N MET A 58 -3.26 -4.33 -10.40
CA MET A 58 -2.73 -3.08 -9.83
C MET A 58 -2.35 -2.08 -10.92
N SER A 59 -1.70 -2.53 -12.01
CA SER A 59 -1.41 -1.69 -13.17
C SER A 59 -2.68 -1.15 -13.82
N GLY A 60 -3.74 -1.97 -13.91
CA GLY A 60 -5.04 -1.60 -14.46
C GLY A 60 -5.70 -0.49 -13.65
N LEU A 61 -5.80 -0.66 -12.33
CA LEU A 61 -6.36 0.36 -11.43
C LEU A 61 -5.61 1.69 -11.52
N LEU A 62 -4.27 1.66 -11.57
CA LEU A 62 -3.46 2.86 -11.71
C LEU A 62 -3.66 3.54 -13.07
N ARG A 63 -3.68 2.77 -14.17
CA ARG A 63 -3.95 3.30 -15.52
C ARG A 63 -5.33 3.95 -15.60
N ASP A 64 -6.35 3.30 -15.05
CA ASP A 64 -7.70 3.86 -15.03
C ASP A 64 -7.76 5.16 -14.23
N TYR A 65 -7.10 5.21 -13.07
CA TYR A 65 -6.98 6.45 -12.30
C TYR A 65 -6.30 7.57 -13.10
N LEU A 66 -5.16 7.29 -13.74
CA LEU A 66 -4.42 8.27 -14.54
C LEU A 66 -5.24 8.80 -15.72
N ARG A 67 -6.01 7.95 -16.41
CA ARG A 67 -6.92 8.38 -17.49
C ARG A 67 -7.94 9.40 -17.01
N THR A 68 -8.50 9.24 -15.79
CA THR A 68 -9.45 10.23 -15.25
C THR A 68 -8.80 11.60 -15.00
N VAL A 69 -7.49 11.60 -14.69
CA VAL A 69 -6.71 12.81 -14.43
C VAL A 69 -6.35 13.50 -15.74
N GLU A 70 -5.92 12.74 -16.76
CA GLU A 70 -5.65 13.23 -18.12
C GLU A 70 -6.87 13.92 -18.75
N VAL A 71 -8.04 13.27 -18.74
CA VAL A 71 -9.29 13.84 -19.28
C VAL A 71 -9.68 15.15 -18.60
N ARG A 72 -9.34 15.32 -17.32
CA ARG A 72 -9.60 16.57 -16.59
C ARG A 72 -8.70 17.71 -17.08
N PHE A 73 -7.43 17.42 -17.40
CA PHE A 73 -6.53 18.39 -17.99
C PHE A 73 -6.99 18.81 -19.40
N GLU A 74 -7.51 17.88 -20.19
CA GLU A 74 -8.06 18.17 -21.53
C GLU A 74 -9.36 18.98 -21.47
N ARG A 75 -10.30 18.62 -20.60
CA ARG A 75 -11.60 19.32 -20.47
C ARG A 75 -11.48 20.71 -19.82
N GLY A 76 -10.40 20.97 -19.09
CA GLY A 76 -10.06 22.32 -18.62
C GLY A 76 -9.78 23.32 -19.76
N GLY A 77 -9.66 22.86 -21.01
CA GLY A 77 -9.39 23.68 -22.20
C GLY A 77 -10.61 24.03 -23.07
N ALA A 78 -11.82 23.62 -22.72
CA ALA A 78 -13.01 23.86 -23.55
C ALA A 78 -13.83 25.06 -23.06
N GLY A 79 -13.42 26.30 -23.41
CA GLY A 79 -14.26 27.48 -23.17
C GLY A 79 -13.64 28.88 -23.31
N GLY A 80 -12.35 29.02 -23.62
CA GLY A 80 -11.69 30.31 -23.84
C GLY A 80 -10.27 30.25 -23.33
N LEU A 81 -9.28 30.49 -24.20
CA LEU A 81 -7.84 30.37 -23.93
C LEU A 81 -7.43 31.09 -22.63
N PRO A 82 -6.90 30.38 -21.62
CA PRO A 82 -5.82 30.92 -20.82
C PRO A 82 -4.51 30.33 -21.33
N SER A 83 -3.50 31.17 -21.46
CA SER A 83 -2.09 30.77 -21.56
C SER A 83 -1.84 29.49 -20.75
N LEU A 84 -1.13 28.51 -21.33
CA LEU A 84 -0.50 27.43 -20.58
C LEU A 84 0.08 28.04 -19.30
N PRO A 85 -0.45 27.72 -18.10
CA PRO A 85 0.14 28.27 -16.91
C PRO A 85 1.52 27.65 -16.81
N ASP A 86 2.53 28.52 -16.79
CA ASP A 86 3.92 28.17 -16.54
C ASP A 86 3.94 27.11 -15.43
N PRO A 87 4.59 25.94 -15.61
CA PRO A 87 4.63 24.89 -14.58
C PRO A 87 5.09 25.43 -13.22
N ILE A 88 5.85 26.53 -13.19
CA ILE A 88 6.23 27.26 -11.98
C ILE A 88 5.03 27.95 -11.30
N LYS A 89 4.12 28.56 -12.08
CA LYS A 89 2.90 29.21 -11.58
C LYS A 89 1.89 28.22 -11.02
N VAL A 90 1.70 27.06 -11.65
CA VAL A 90 0.84 25.99 -11.13
C VAL A 90 1.33 25.54 -9.75
N VAL A 91 2.65 25.41 -9.57
CA VAL A 91 3.27 25.06 -8.28
C VAL A 91 3.13 26.19 -7.24
N GLN A 92 3.12 27.46 -7.66
CA GLN A 92 2.86 28.61 -6.79
C GLN A 92 1.40 28.71 -6.36
N GLU A 93 0.44 28.57 -7.28
CA GLU A 93 -1.01 28.56 -6.97
C GLU A 93 -1.38 27.40 -6.04
N PHE A 94 -0.70 26.26 -6.19
CA PHE A 94 -0.82 25.11 -5.28
C PHE A 94 -0.25 25.40 -3.89
N ARG A 95 0.80 26.23 -3.78
CA ARG A 95 1.37 26.68 -2.50
C ARG A 95 0.49 27.74 -1.83
N GLU A 96 -0.24 28.51 -2.61
CA GLU A 96 -1.11 29.60 -2.14
C GLU A 96 -2.56 29.16 -1.83
N GLY A 97 -2.87 27.87 -1.98
CA GLY A 97 -4.13 27.28 -1.49
C GLY A 97 -5.27 27.21 -2.52
N GLY A 98 -4.95 27.15 -3.81
CA GLY A 98 -5.94 26.98 -4.89
C GLY A 98 -6.84 25.75 -4.72
N LEU A 99 -8.09 26.00 -4.33
CA LEU A 99 -9.15 25.00 -4.03
C LEU A 99 -9.61 24.16 -5.24
N ILE A 100 -9.15 24.48 -6.46
CA ILE A 100 -9.56 23.79 -7.69
C ILE A 100 -8.95 22.39 -7.81
N ALA A 101 -7.83 22.10 -7.14
CA ALA A 101 -7.23 20.75 -7.12
C ALA A 101 -7.89 19.77 -6.14
N LEU A 102 -8.78 20.25 -5.25
CA LEU A 102 -9.23 19.52 -4.06
C LEU A 102 -10.52 18.70 -4.23
N VAL A 103 -11.25 18.82 -5.33
CA VAL A 103 -12.49 18.04 -5.53
C VAL A 103 -12.24 16.88 -6.49
N GLN A 104 -11.86 15.73 -5.93
CA GLN A 104 -11.83 14.46 -6.66
C GLN A 104 -13.24 14.10 -7.13
N THR A 105 -13.37 13.58 -8.36
CA THR A 105 -14.64 13.04 -8.86
C THR A 105 -15.05 11.80 -8.07
N ARG A 106 -16.34 11.42 -8.13
CA ARG A 106 -16.81 10.16 -7.51
C ARG A 106 -16.08 8.93 -8.08
N GLU A 107 -15.76 8.97 -9.37
CA GLU A 107 -15.01 7.92 -10.05
C GLU A 107 -13.56 7.85 -9.56
N GLN A 108 -12.85 8.98 -9.51
CA GLN A 108 -11.50 9.07 -8.95
C GLN A 108 -11.43 8.55 -7.52
N ARG A 109 -12.41 8.93 -6.69
CA ARG A 109 -12.49 8.46 -5.31
C ARG A 109 -12.63 6.94 -5.22
N ARG A 110 -13.51 6.34 -6.03
CA ARG A 110 -13.68 4.88 -6.08
C ARG A 110 -12.42 4.15 -6.53
N LEU A 111 -11.76 4.64 -7.58
CA LEU A 111 -10.51 4.05 -8.07
C LEU A 111 -9.41 4.14 -7.02
N LEU A 112 -9.30 5.28 -6.35
CA LEU A 112 -8.38 5.43 -5.24
C LEU A 112 -8.72 4.49 -4.10
N GLU A 113 -9.96 4.44 -3.62
CA GLU A 113 -10.37 3.51 -2.56
C GLU A 113 -9.99 2.05 -2.90
N ARG A 114 -10.15 1.61 -4.15
CA ARG A 114 -9.73 0.28 -4.60
C ARG A 114 -8.22 0.08 -4.55
N ILE A 115 -7.44 1.03 -5.09
CA ILE A 115 -5.96 0.99 -5.04
C ILE A 115 -5.49 0.90 -3.58
N GLN A 116 -6.07 1.74 -2.72
CA GLN A 116 -5.72 1.81 -1.31
C GLN A 116 -6.06 0.51 -0.58
N SER A 117 -7.23 -0.06 -0.83
CA SER A 117 -7.65 -1.29 -0.15
C SER A 117 -6.76 -2.48 -0.57
N ALA A 118 -6.41 -2.55 -1.85
CA ALA A 118 -5.46 -3.55 -2.37
C ALA A 118 -4.07 -3.38 -1.73
N MET A 119 -3.54 -2.16 -1.69
CA MET A 119 -2.25 -1.86 -1.05
C MET A 119 -2.26 -2.18 0.44
N ALA A 120 -3.34 -1.86 1.15
CA ALA A 120 -3.49 -2.16 2.57
C ALA A 120 -3.33 -3.66 2.86
N VAL A 121 -3.98 -4.53 2.07
CA VAL A 121 -3.81 -5.98 2.24
C VAL A 121 -2.42 -6.44 1.82
N ILE A 122 -1.88 -5.94 0.71
CA ILE A 122 -0.54 -6.33 0.24
C ILE A 122 0.49 -6.13 1.36
N GLU A 123 0.45 -4.94 1.97
CA GLU A 123 1.36 -4.55 3.04
C GLU A 123 1.02 -5.26 4.36
N GLY A 124 -0.26 -5.34 4.72
CA GLY A 124 -0.74 -5.98 5.94
C GLY A 124 -0.44 -7.47 5.99
N TYR A 125 -0.64 -8.17 4.87
CA TYR A 125 -0.32 -9.60 4.73
C TYR A 125 1.18 -9.82 4.86
N SER A 126 1.98 -8.98 4.21
CA SER A 126 3.45 -9.04 4.31
C SER A 126 3.91 -8.84 5.76
N GLU A 127 3.35 -7.86 6.47
CA GLU A 127 3.64 -7.64 7.89
C GLU A 127 3.19 -8.82 8.78
N HIS A 128 2.03 -9.43 8.51
CA HIS A 128 1.58 -10.64 9.20
C HIS A 128 2.56 -11.82 9.00
N VAL A 129 2.95 -12.09 7.76
CA VAL A 129 3.93 -13.14 7.43
C VAL A 129 5.29 -12.84 8.04
N MET A 130 5.72 -11.58 8.01
CA MET A 130 6.96 -11.12 8.65
C MET A 130 6.95 -11.35 10.16
N ASP A 131 5.82 -11.16 10.85
CA ASP A 131 5.74 -11.49 12.28
C ASP A 131 5.81 -13.01 12.50
N ALA A 132 5.10 -13.80 11.69
CA ALA A 132 5.08 -15.26 11.80
C ALA A 132 6.43 -15.93 11.49
N VAL A 133 7.21 -15.36 10.56
CA VAL A 133 8.51 -15.90 10.12
C VAL A 133 9.69 -15.21 10.83
N GLY A 134 9.55 -13.92 11.12
CA GLY A 134 10.62 -13.07 11.65
C GLY A 134 11.18 -13.55 12.97
N GLU A 135 10.33 -14.00 13.90
CA GLU A 135 10.79 -14.56 15.18
C GLU A 135 11.69 -15.78 15.03
N ARG A 136 11.52 -16.56 13.95
CA ARG A 136 12.27 -17.79 13.70
C ARG A 136 13.57 -17.55 12.93
N VAL A 137 13.63 -16.50 12.12
CA VAL A 137 14.69 -16.28 11.13
C VAL A 137 15.57 -15.08 11.48
N LEU A 138 15.06 -14.11 12.23
CA LEU A 138 15.74 -12.84 12.52
C LEU A 138 16.13 -12.75 14.01
N PRO A 139 17.43 -12.67 14.33
CA PRO A 139 17.89 -12.36 15.68
C PRO A 139 17.29 -11.02 16.17
N ALA A 140 16.84 -10.97 17.42
CA ALA A 140 16.30 -9.77 18.06
C ALA A 140 15.15 -9.08 17.30
N TYR A 141 14.34 -9.87 16.57
CA TYR A 141 13.19 -9.36 15.81
C TYR A 141 12.25 -8.48 16.63
N THR A 142 11.93 -8.87 17.87
CA THR A 142 11.02 -8.13 18.76
C THR A 142 11.52 -6.72 19.07
N GLY A 143 12.81 -6.55 19.38
CA GLY A 143 13.39 -5.23 19.65
C GLY A 143 13.44 -4.32 18.40
N LEU A 144 13.66 -4.91 17.23
CA LEU A 144 13.58 -4.20 15.95
C LEU A 144 12.12 -3.80 15.64
N ARG A 145 11.18 -4.74 15.80
CA ARG A 145 9.73 -4.53 15.65
C ARG A 145 9.24 -3.37 16.50
N ASP A 146 9.58 -3.37 17.78
CA ASP A 146 9.20 -2.32 18.71
C ASP A 146 9.76 -0.95 18.30
N SER A 147 11.00 -0.91 17.81
CA SER A 147 11.64 0.32 17.35
C SER A 147 10.94 0.88 16.11
N MET A 148 10.57 0.01 15.17
CA MET A 148 9.79 0.36 14.00
C MET A 148 8.39 0.84 14.39
N ASP A 149 7.69 0.12 15.25
CA ASP A 149 6.34 0.47 15.68
C ASP A 149 6.29 1.75 16.52
N ARG A 150 7.30 1.99 17.38
CA ARG A 150 7.47 3.29 18.06
C ARG A 150 7.70 4.43 17.07
N ARG A 151 8.50 4.22 16.03
CA ARG A 151 8.70 5.25 15.00
C ARG A 151 7.44 5.44 14.16
N ARG A 152 6.71 4.38 13.84
CA ARG A 152 5.41 4.46 13.15
C ARG A 152 4.43 5.32 13.94
N ARG A 153 4.23 5.01 15.23
CA ARG A 153 3.35 5.78 16.13
C ARG A 153 3.80 7.22 16.38
N SER A 154 5.11 7.48 16.38
CA SER A 154 5.65 8.85 16.57
C SER A 154 5.74 9.67 15.28
N ARG A 155 5.63 9.07 14.08
CA ARG A 155 5.61 9.77 12.77
C ARG A 155 4.21 10.20 12.32
N SER A 156 3.34 10.57 13.26
CA SER A 156 2.22 11.48 12.96
C SER A 156 2.76 12.87 12.52
N TYR A 157 3.18 12.97 11.24
CA TYR A 157 3.54 14.16 10.43
C TYR A 157 4.91 14.86 10.68
N PRO A 158 5.56 15.56 9.68
CA PRO A 158 5.28 15.76 8.24
C PRO A 158 6.47 15.43 7.29
N GLU A 159 6.33 14.54 6.31
CA GLU A 159 7.26 14.48 5.15
C GLU A 159 6.45 14.45 3.84
N ARG A 160 5.88 15.62 3.54
CA ARG A 160 4.96 15.95 2.43
C ARG A 160 5.63 16.11 1.05
N VAL A 161 6.83 15.58 0.80
CA VAL A 161 7.57 16.02 -0.41
C VAL A 161 7.29 15.18 -1.66
N LEU A 162 6.73 13.97 -1.54
CA LEU A 162 6.25 13.19 -2.70
C LEU A 162 4.71 13.14 -2.83
N GLN A 163 4.00 13.51 -1.77
CA GLN A 163 2.54 13.41 -1.64
C GLN A 163 1.77 14.51 -2.39
N ARG A 164 2.41 15.66 -2.67
CA ARG A 164 1.74 16.83 -3.26
C ARG A 164 1.65 16.83 -4.77
N LEU A 165 2.38 15.96 -5.48
CA LEU A 165 2.36 15.91 -6.94
C LEU A 165 1.20 15.08 -7.51
N LEU A 166 0.51 14.27 -6.70
CA LEU A 166 -0.61 13.40 -7.16
C LEU A 166 -1.92 13.56 -6.35
N GLY A 167 -1.97 14.43 -5.34
CA GLY A 167 -3.18 14.59 -4.50
C GLY A 167 -3.56 13.35 -3.68
N LEU A 168 -2.60 12.44 -3.47
CA LEU A 168 -2.76 11.17 -2.77
C LEU A 168 -2.28 11.34 -1.33
N ASP A 169 -3.14 11.85 -0.45
CA ASP A 169 -2.90 11.91 1.00
C ASP A 169 -3.05 10.50 1.63
N LEU A 170 -2.21 9.55 1.20
CA LEU A 170 -2.57 8.12 1.14
C LEU A 170 -1.62 7.14 1.81
N LYS A 171 -0.99 7.51 2.93
CA LYS A 171 0.05 6.65 3.52
C LYS A 171 -0.10 6.28 5.00
N MET A 172 -1.15 6.71 5.71
CA MET A 172 -1.25 6.48 7.15
C MET A 172 -2.37 5.50 7.58
N ARG A 173 -3.59 5.59 7.04
CA ARG A 173 -4.68 4.67 7.42
C ARG A 173 -4.50 3.24 6.89
N GLN A 174 -4.07 3.10 5.63
CA GLN A 174 -3.90 1.80 4.95
C GLN A 174 -3.02 0.76 5.66
N TYR A 175 -2.00 1.18 6.42
CA TYR A 175 -1.02 0.24 7.00
C TYR A 175 -1.48 -0.36 8.34
N GLU A 176 -2.12 0.44 9.20
CA GLU A 176 -2.66 -0.07 10.47
C GLU A 176 -3.90 -0.94 10.20
N ASP A 177 -4.77 -0.49 9.29
CA ASP A 177 -6.00 -1.20 8.94
C ASP A 177 -5.70 -2.52 8.23
N GLY A 178 -4.72 -2.54 7.31
CA GLY A 178 -4.33 -3.74 6.56
C GLY A 178 -3.78 -4.87 7.43
N LYS A 179 -2.85 -4.56 8.34
CA LYS A 179 -2.31 -5.58 9.27
C LYS A 179 -3.40 -6.06 10.23
N ALA A 180 -4.15 -5.14 10.83
CA ALA A 180 -5.22 -5.48 11.76
C ALA A 180 -6.29 -6.36 11.10
N PHE A 181 -6.63 -6.08 9.83
CA PHE A 181 -7.48 -6.94 9.02
C PHE A 181 -6.90 -8.35 8.90
N CYS A 182 -5.65 -8.48 8.45
CA CYS A 182 -5.00 -9.78 8.26
C CYS A 182 -4.94 -10.58 9.56
N ASP A 183 -4.49 -9.95 10.66
CA ASP A 183 -4.40 -10.57 11.98
C ASP A 183 -5.77 -11.07 12.45
N ARG A 184 -6.83 -10.26 12.31
CA ARG A 184 -8.20 -10.64 12.70
C ARG A 184 -8.80 -11.75 11.85
N VAL A 185 -8.52 -11.77 10.54
CA VAL A 185 -8.98 -12.86 9.66
C VAL A 185 -8.32 -14.17 10.07
N VAL A 186 -7.01 -14.14 10.32
CA VAL A 186 -6.25 -15.34 10.74
C VAL A 186 -6.69 -15.82 12.12
N GLU A 187 -6.89 -14.90 13.07
CA GLU A 187 -7.40 -15.23 14.40
C GLU A 187 -8.77 -15.93 14.36
N ARG A 188 -9.66 -15.49 13.46
CA ARG A 188 -11.04 -16.01 13.36
C ARG A 188 -11.16 -17.28 12.53
N SER A 189 -10.44 -17.36 11.42
CA SER A 189 -10.68 -18.34 10.35
C SER A 189 -9.40 -19.01 9.83
N GLY A 190 -8.24 -18.70 10.41
CA GLY A 190 -6.95 -19.27 10.04
C GLY A 190 -6.32 -18.67 8.77
N ILE A 191 -5.05 -19.01 8.55
CA ILE A 191 -4.27 -18.51 7.39
C ILE A 191 -4.85 -18.95 6.05
N ALA A 192 -5.48 -20.13 5.99
CA ALA A 192 -6.13 -20.61 4.77
C ALA A 192 -7.29 -19.70 4.34
N ALA A 193 -8.02 -19.11 5.30
CA ALA A 193 -9.05 -18.14 4.99
C ALA A 193 -8.45 -16.82 4.48
N LEU A 194 -7.38 -16.32 5.12
CA LEU A 194 -6.70 -15.11 4.65
C LEU A 194 -6.13 -15.30 3.23
N ASN A 195 -5.57 -16.46 2.92
CA ASN A 195 -4.98 -16.77 1.61
C ASN A 195 -5.97 -16.63 0.44
N ARG A 196 -7.28 -16.68 0.70
CA ARG A 196 -8.30 -16.46 -0.33
C ARG A 196 -8.24 -15.09 -0.98
N VAL A 197 -7.66 -14.10 -0.28
CA VAL A 197 -7.46 -12.76 -0.83
C VAL A 197 -6.59 -12.77 -2.10
N TRP A 198 -5.86 -13.86 -2.35
CA TRP A 198 -5.02 -14.08 -3.52
C TRP A 198 -5.69 -14.91 -4.63
N GLU A 199 -6.91 -15.43 -4.43
CA GLU A 199 -7.59 -16.27 -5.42
C GLU A 199 -8.01 -15.47 -6.65
N THR A 200 -8.67 -14.32 -6.45
CA THR A 200 -9.12 -13.45 -7.53
C THR A 200 -9.04 -11.96 -7.14
N PRO A 201 -9.04 -11.03 -8.10
CA PRO A 201 -9.11 -9.60 -7.81
C PRO A 201 -10.33 -9.19 -6.96
N GLU A 202 -11.46 -9.87 -7.13
CA GLU A 202 -12.71 -9.63 -6.40
C GLU A 202 -12.63 -10.10 -4.95
N ALA A 203 -11.69 -10.99 -4.62
CA ALA A 203 -11.44 -11.44 -3.25
C ALA A 203 -10.74 -10.37 -2.41
N LEU A 204 -10.15 -9.32 -3.01
CA LEU A 204 -9.61 -8.18 -2.26
C LEU A 204 -10.72 -7.53 -1.40
N PRO A 205 -10.43 -7.12 -0.16
CA PRO A 205 -11.38 -6.40 0.65
C PRO A 205 -11.59 -4.99 0.11
N THR A 206 -12.79 -4.49 0.34
CA THR A 206 -13.11 -3.07 0.24
C THR A 206 -12.61 -2.32 1.46
N ALA A 207 -12.62 -0.99 1.40
CA ALA A 207 -12.25 -0.14 2.55
C ALA A 207 -13.12 -0.44 3.78
N ALA A 208 -14.42 -0.68 3.59
CA ALA A 208 -15.33 -1.03 4.70
C ALA A 208 -14.99 -2.39 5.31
N GLU A 209 -14.54 -3.33 4.50
CA GLU A 209 -14.18 -4.69 4.95
C GLU A 209 -12.81 -4.76 5.62
N LEU A 210 -11.92 -3.81 5.34
CA LEU A 210 -10.69 -3.65 6.13
C LEU A 210 -11.03 -3.28 7.58
N GLU A 211 -12.06 -2.46 7.77
CA GLU A 211 -12.56 -2.08 9.10
C GLU A 211 -13.41 -3.20 9.74
N ASP A 212 -14.16 -3.96 8.92
CA ASP A 212 -14.95 -5.13 9.31
C ASP A 212 -14.51 -6.43 8.61
N PRO A 213 -13.49 -7.12 9.17
CA PRO A 213 -13.02 -8.40 8.62
C PRO A 213 -14.08 -9.51 8.60
N ALA A 214 -15.12 -9.42 9.43
CA ALA A 214 -16.17 -10.44 9.46
C ALA A 214 -17.04 -10.37 8.20
N ALA A 215 -17.34 -9.16 7.72
CA ALA A 215 -18.05 -8.97 6.44
C ALA A 215 -17.27 -9.57 5.26
N TRP A 216 -15.94 -9.42 5.26
CA TRP A 216 -15.09 -10.02 4.23
C TRP A 216 -15.11 -11.56 4.27
N ILE A 217 -14.99 -12.13 5.48
CA ILE A 217 -15.05 -13.58 5.73
C ILE A 217 -16.38 -14.17 5.24
N GLU A 218 -17.49 -13.48 5.52
CA GLU A 218 -18.83 -13.88 5.09
C GLU A 218 -18.95 -13.84 3.56
N ARG A 219 -18.52 -12.75 2.93
CA ARG A 219 -18.56 -12.59 1.47
C ARG A 219 -17.71 -13.63 0.74
N THR A 220 -16.53 -13.94 1.26
CA THR A 220 -15.58 -14.87 0.64
C THR A 220 -15.82 -16.33 1.04
N GLY A 221 -16.81 -16.59 1.89
CA GLY A 221 -17.32 -17.93 2.18
C GLY A 221 -16.37 -18.81 2.98
N SER A 222 -15.88 -18.34 4.13
CA SER A 222 -15.10 -19.18 5.07
C SER A 222 -16.03 -19.91 6.04
N ARG A 223 -16.46 -21.12 5.69
CA ARG A 223 -16.91 -22.07 6.72
C ARG A 223 -15.65 -22.52 7.47
N PRO A 224 -15.57 -22.39 8.81
CA PRO A 224 -14.43 -22.90 9.57
C PRO A 224 -14.30 -24.40 9.32
N GLU A 225 -13.09 -24.86 9.03
CA GLU A 225 -12.78 -26.28 8.97
C GLU A 225 -13.05 -26.86 10.38
N PRO A 226 -13.85 -27.93 10.52
CA PRO A 226 -14.09 -28.51 11.84
C PRO A 226 -12.76 -28.96 12.43
N ALA A 227 -12.48 -28.54 13.67
CA ALA A 227 -11.29 -28.96 14.41
C ALA A 227 -11.18 -30.48 14.35
N ALA A 228 -10.07 -30.98 13.82
CA ALA A 228 -9.81 -32.41 13.71
C ALA A 228 -9.98 -33.06 15.09
N ALA A 229 -10.92 -34.01 15.17
CA ALA A 229 -11.23 -34.79 16.36
C ALA A 229 -10.16 -35.87 16.61
#